data_AF-A0A5A9PPB8-F1
#
_entry.id   AF-A0A5A9PPB8-F1
#
_cell.length_a   1.000
_cell.length_b   1.000
_cell.length_c   1.000
_cell.angle_alpha   90.00
_cell.angle_beta   90.00
_cell.angle_gamma   90.00
#
_symmetry.space_group_name_H-M   'P 1'
#
loop_
_entity.id
_entity.type
_entity.pdbx_description
1 polymer ?
#
loop_
_entity_poly.entity_id
_entity_poly.type
_entity_poly.pdbx_seq_one_letter_code
_entity_poly.pdbx_strand_id
1 'polypeptide(L)'
;MIVTEQFWGTIDFYSIFSYHPTRHSSQWLQMPPIMEPPSSSHLKRLHDSRAPIKTYFLSLGEDQCPKSLWRLFKDDQDGEGNPLDLLVYLSFLSNGLKIFHDIVLVLEREDGTVCELYDMMFTLKTKLQQRQSDGFFGAQTGVLLQQFPDRQAAVLREDMCNFHQSSLTYLEQHYDFSDSNYQKKVASLALKKSPFNFSNLCEAVEILQLSKKLDMDALNDEYCVVLPHQQAIVQSGAPVVEK
;
A
#
# COMPACT_ATOMS: atom_id res chain seq x y z
N MET A 1 5.98 -26.34 -6.14
CA MET A 1 4.89 -26.29 -5.13
C MET A 1 5.38 -26.00 -3.70
N ILE A 2 6.66 -25.69 -3.46
CA ILE A 2 7.19 -25.26 -2.13
C ILE A 2 7.65 -23.78 -2.17
N VAL A 3 7.64 -23.15 -3.35
CA VAL A 3 8.19 -21.80 -3.59
C VAL A 3 7.18 -20.70 -3.20
N THR A 4 5.88 -21.00 -3.19
CA THR A 4 4.78 -20.03 -3.02
C THR A 4 4.59 -19.58 -1.57
N GLU A 5 4.68 -20.47 -0.59
CA GLU A 5 4.44 -20.09 0.83
C GLU A 5 5.64 -19.38 1.47
N GLN A 6 6.87 -19.70 1.04
CA GLN A 6 8.08 -19.10 1.62
C GLN A 6 8.49 -17.77 0.97
N PHE A 7 8.11 -17.51 -0.29
CA PHE A 7 8.50 -16.27 -0.99
C PHE A 7 7.78 -15.04 -0.43
N TRP A 8 6.52 -15.21 -0.03
CA TRP A 8 5.62 -14.10 0.27
C TRP A 8 5.39 -13.88 1.77
N GLY A 9 5.66 -14.87 2.62
CA GLY A 9 5.64 -14.72 4.07
C GLY A 9 6.82 -13.91 4.65
N THR A 10 7.84 -13.61 3.83
CA THR A 10 9.08 -12.90 4.25
C THR A 10 9.31 -11.55 3.57
N ILE A 11 8.43 -11.11 2.66
CA ILE A 11 8.30 -9.67 2.43
C ILE A 11 7.72 -9.17 3.75
N ASP A 12 8.58 -8.60 4.58
CA ASP A 12 8.29 -8.21 5.93
C ASP A 12 7.23 -7.09 5.91
N PHE A 13 5.95 -7.46 5.74
CA PHE A 13 4.81 -6.55 5.75
C PHE A 13 4.70 -5.85 7.11
N TYR A 14 5.26 -6.46 8.16
CA TYR A 14 5.51 -5.80 9.44
C TYR A 14 6.39 -4.56 9.25
N SER A 15 7.42 -4.56 8.41
CA SER A 15 8.26 -3.37 8.19
C SER A 15 7.52 -2.22 7.47
N ILE A 16 6.50 -2.55 6.66
CA ILE A 16 5.68 -1.58 5.91
C ILE A 16 4.55 -1.01 6.79
N PHE A 17 4.00 -1.80 7.71
CA PHE A 17 2.82 -1.44 8.50
C PHE A 17 3.04 -1.28 10.01
N SER A 18 4.24 -1.56 10.54
CA SER A 18 4.56 -1.34 11.95
C SER A 18 4.69 0.14 12.24
N TYR A 19 3.59 0.74 12.72
CA TYR A 19 3.62 2.01 13.44
C TYR A 19 4.31 1.78 14.80
N HIS A 20 5.64 1.71 14.80
CA HIS A 20 6.45 1.81 16.02
C HIS A 20 7.27 3.11 15.94
N PRO A 21 7.25 3.97 16.99
CA PRO A 21 7.94 5.26 16.96
C PRO A 21 9.48 5.18 17.06
N THR A 22 10.07 4.03 16.73
CA THR A 22 11.51 3.77 16.87
C THR A 22 12.14 3.38 15.53
N ARG A 23 12.26 4.39 14.65
CA ARG A 23 13.40 4.73 13.77
C ARG A 23 14.23 3.67 13.02
N HIS A 24 13.85 2.40 12.94
CA HIS A 24 14.70 1.36 12.34
C HIS A 24 14.06 0.50 11.23
N SER A 25 12.86 0.85 10.74
CA SER A 25 12.15 0.07 9.70
C SER A 25 12.26 0.64 8.27
N SER A 26 13.33 1.37 7.96
CA SER A 26 13.45 2.15 6.71
C SER A 26 14.54 1.65 5.75
N GLN A 27 15.15 0.48 5.97
CA GLN A 27 16.29 0.06 5.12
C GLN A 27 15.88 -0.17 3.65
N TRP A 28 14.63 -0.56 3.36
CA TRP A 28 14.11 -0.63 1.98
C TRP A 28 13.73 0.75 1.41
N LEU A 29 13.42 1.72 2.27
CA LEU A 29 13.15 3.13 1.92
C LEU A 29 14.43 3.94 1.66
N GLN A 30 15.61 3.42 2.03
CA GLN A 30 16.91 4.05 1.75
C GLN A 30 17.42 3.78 0.32
N MET A 31 16.72 2.95 -0.47
CA MET A 31 16.98 2.95 -1.91
C MET A 31 16.54 4.31 -2.49
N PRO A 32 17.43 5.06 -3.17
CA PRO A 32 17.05 6.31 -3.81
C PRO A 32 15.87 6.06 -4.75
N PRO A 33 14.91 7.00 -4.86
CA PRO A 33 13.68 6.77 -5.59
C PRO A 33 14.02 6.36 -7.03
N ILE A 34 13.69 5.12 -7.36
CA ILE A 34 13.50 4.68 -8.74
C ILE A 34 12.11 5.20 -9.21
N MET A 35 11.58 6.29 -8.63
CA MET A 35 10.16 6.67 -8.70
C MET A 35 10.01 8.12 -9.15
N GLU A 36 10.17 8.32 -10.46
CA GLU A 36 9.63 9.44 -11.24
C GLU A 36 8.54 8.89 -12.19
N PRO A 37 7.80 9.69 -13.00
CA PRO A 37 6.64 9.19 -13.76
C PRO A 37 7.03 8.17 -14.84
N PRO A 38 6.10 7.28 -15.26
CA PRO A 38 6.41 6.11 -16.08
C PRO A 38 6.85 6.55 -17.48
N SER A 39 8.15 6.51 -17.72
CA SER A 39 8.74 6.61 -19.05
C SER A 39 9.68 5.43 -19.27
N SER A 40 10.08 5.17 -20.51
CA SER A 40 11.02 4.08 -20.88
C SER A 40 12.35 4.07 -20.10
N SER A 41 12.63 5.11 -19.32
CA SER A 41 13.79 5.27 -18.44
C SER A 41 13.79 4.35 -17.21
N HIS A 42 12.64 3.93 -16.67
CA HIS A 42 12.57 3.08 -15.47
C HIS A 42 13.07 1.67 -15.69
N LEU A 43 12.72 1.08 -16.83
CA LEU A 43 13.13 -0.28 -17.17
C LEU A 43 14.59 -0.31 -17.57
N LYS A 44 15.08 0.73 -18.25
CA LYS A 44 16.51 0.91 -18.49
C LYS A 44 17.26 1.04 -17.16
N ARG A 45 16.76 1.85 -16.22
CA ARG A 45 17.34 1.93 -14.86
C ARG A 45 17.26 0.60 -14.13
N LEU A 46 16.16 -0.14 -14.14
CA LEU A 46 16.03 -1.43 -13.45
C LEU A 46 16.94 -2.50 -14.06
N HIS A 47 17.05 -2.52 -15.39
CA HIS A 47 17.98 -3.37 -16.13
C HIS A 47 19.44 -2.99 -15.85
N ASP A 48 19.77 -1.71 -15.90
CA ASP A 48 21.11 -1.18 -15.63
C ASP A 48 21.48 -1.30 -14.13
N SER A 49 20.47 -1.31 -13.25
CA SER A 49 20.62 -1.54 -11.81
C SER A 49 20.55 -3.01 -11.42
N ARG A 50 20.37 -3.94 -12.37
CA ARG A 50 20.24 -5.38 -12.08
C ARG A 50 21.43 -5.92 -11.32
N ALA A 51 22.64 -5.58 -11.76
CA ALA A 51 23.87 -5.99 -11.10
C ALA A 51 23.97 -5.46 -9.65
N PRO A 52 23.83 -4.15 -9.38
CA PRO A 52 23.88 -3.65 -8.00
C PRO A 52 22.72 -4.13 -7.13
N ILE A 53 21.51 -4.30 -7.68
CA ILE A 53 20.36 -4.89 -6.97
C ILE A 53 20.68 -6.33 -6.54
N LYS A 54 21.17 -7.14 -7.48
CA LYS A 54 21.59 -8.52 -7.21
C LYS A 54 22.69 -8.58 -6.16
N THR A 55 23.74 -7.76 -6.29
CA THR A 55 24.83 -7.69 -5.32
C THR A 55 24.31 -7.30 -3.93
N TYR A 56 23.41 -6.32 -3.84
CA TYR A 56 22.79 -5.92 -2.58
C TYR A 56 22.02 -7.08 -1.93
N PHE A 57 21.06 -7.68 -2.65
CA PHE A 57 20.26 -8.78 -2.11
C PHE A 57 21.07 -10.03 -1.76
N LEU A 58 22.14 -10.32 -2.50
CA LEU A 58 23.07 -11.41 -2.15
C LEU A 58 23.89 -11.07 -0.91
N SER A 59 24.29 -9.79 -0.74
CA SER A 59 25.07 -9.33 0.41
C SER A 59 24.29 -9.36 1.73
N LEU A 60 22.96 -9.30 1.67
CA LEU A 60 22.08 -9.50 2.84
C LEU A 60 22.16 -10.94 3.38
N GLY A 61 22.61 -11.90 2.57
CA GLY A 61 22.65 -13.33 2.94
C GLY A 61 21.27 -14.01 2.90
N GLU A 62 21.27 -15.34 2.97
CA GLU A 62 20.04 -16.17 2.87
C GLU A 62 19.05 -15.90 4.02
N ASP A 63 19.55 -15.48 5.18
CA ASP A 63 18.74 -15.27 6.37
C ASP A 63 18.00 -13.92 6.39
N GLN A 64 18.56 -12.88 5.75
CA GLN A 64 17.97 -11.53 5.73
C GLN A 64 17.33 -11.15 4.39
N CYS A 65 17.60 -11.94 3.34
CA CYS A 65 16.92 -11.82 2.05
C CYS A 65 15.80 -12.86 1.96
N PRO A 66 14.60 -12.52 1.44
CA PRO A 66 13.56 -13.51 1.18
C PRO A 66 14.11 -14.70 0.39
N LYS A 67 14.00 -15.92 0.94
CA LYS A 67 14.74 -17.10 0.44
C LYS A 67 14.59 -17.34 -1.06
N SER A 68 13.40 -17.12 -1.62
CA SER A 68 13.20 -17.31 -3.06
C SER A 68 13.77 -16.16 -3.91
N LEU A 69 13.84 -14.93 -3.40
CA LEU A 69 14.62 -13.84 -4.06
C LEU A 69 16.11 -14.17 -4.00
N TRP A 70 16.60 -14.60 -2.84
CA TRP A 70 18.00 -14.97 -2.66
C TRP A 70 18.40 -16.12 -3.59
N ARG A 71 17.57 -17.15 -3.73
CA ARG A 71 17.77 -18.24 -4.71
C ARG A 71 17.74 -17.74 -6.15
N LEU A 72 16.74 -16.94 -6.53
CA LEU A 72 16.65 -16.31 -7.85
C LEU A 72 17.92 -15.51 -8.20
N PHE A 73 18.46 -14.75 -7.25
CA PHE A 73 19.70 -13.99 -7.44
C PHE A 73 20.97 -14.85 -7.39
N LYS A 74 20.96 -15.94 -6.61
CA LYS A 74 22.10 -16.87 -6.50
C LYS A 74 22.25 -17.73 -7.75
N ASP A 75 21.16 -18.27 -8.27
CA ASP A 75 21.15 -19.15 -9.44
C ASP A 75 21.46 -18.38 -10.75
N ASP A 76 21.37 -17.05 -10.70
CA ASP A 76 21.78 -16.16 -11.78
C ASP A 76 23.32 -15.89 -11.82
N GLN A 77 24.13 -16.42 -10.90
CA GLN A 77 25.58 -16.10 -10.79
C GLN A 77 26.43 -16.60 -11.97
N ASP A 78 26.08 -17.73 -12.59
CA ASP A 78 26.90 -18.37 -13.63
C ASP A 78 26.34 -18.17 -15.06
N GLY A 79 25.31 -17.35 -15.24
CA GLY A 79 24.63 -17.17 -16.54
C GLY A 79 23.73 -18.33 -16.97
N GLU A 80 23.55 -19.35 -16.12
CA GLU A 80 22.61 -20.47 -16.34
C GLU A 80 21.19 -20.22 -15.78
N GLY A 81 21.02 -19.26 -14.87
CA GLY A 81 19.69 -18.83 -14.43
C GLY A 81 18.93 -18.17 -15.56
N ASN A 82 17.65 -18.51 -15.76
CA ASN A 82 16.83 -17.96 -16.83
C ASN A 82 16.61 -16.45 -16.58
N PRO A 83 17.33 -15.55 -17.27
CA PRO A 83 17.37 -14.13 -16.93
C PRO A 83 15.98 -13.46 -17.09
N LEU A 84 15.10 -14.12 -17.85
CA LEU A 84 13.76 -13.68 -18.12
C LEU A 84 12.81 -13.89 -16.93
N ASP A 85 12.96 -14.97 -16.16
CA ASP A 85 12.11 -15.23 -14.97
C ASP A 85 12.35 -14.13 -13.92
N LEU A 86 13.61 -13.80 -13.66
CA LEU A 86 13.98 -12.71 -12.76
C LEU A 86 13.42 -11.35 -13.23
N LEU A 87 13.50 -11.06 -14.54
CA LEU A 87 12.94 -9.83 -15.11
C LEU A 87 11.40 -9.77 -14.95
N VAL A 88 10.71 -10.90 -15.07
CA VAL A 88 9.27 -10.99 -14.81
C VAL A 88 8.96 -10.62 -13.35
N TYR A 89 9.66 -11.22 -12.38
CA TYR A 89 9.43 -10.91 -10.96
C TYR A 89 9.79 -9.47 -10.61
N LEU A 90 10.90 -8.93 -11.13
CA LEU A 90 11.28 -7.53 -10.88
C LEU A 90 10.28 -6.54 -11.50
N SER A 91 9.80 -6.81 -12.71
CA SER A 91 8.75 -6.02 -13.36
C SER A 91 7.45 -6.07 -12.55
N PHE A 92 7.07 -7.25 -12.08
CA PHE A 92 5.92 -7.44 -11.22
C PHE A 92 6.05 -6.67 -9.90
N LEU A 93 7.16 -6.83 -9.18
CA LEU A 93 7.40 -6.16 -7.91
C LEU A 93 7.43 -4.65 -8.08
N SER A 94 8.02 -4.12 -9.16
CA SER A 94 7.98 -2.68 -9.44
C SER A 94 6.55 -2.15 -9.58
N ASN A 95 5.63 -2.95 -10.15
CA ASN A 95 4.22 -2.56 -10.26
C ASN A 95 3.44 -2.79 -8.96
N GLY A 96 3.61 -3.94 -8.32
CA GLY A 96 2.89 -4.33 -7.11
C GLY A 96 3.29 -3.49 -5.91
N LEU A 97 4.59 -3.28 -5.67
CA LEU A 97 5.09 -2.47 -4.56
C LEU A 97 4.70 -0.99 -4.69
N LYS A 98 4.51 -0.50 -5.92
CA LYS A 98 4.00 0.86 -6.13
C LYS A 98 2.63 1.07 -5.49
N ILE A 99 1.77 0.05 -5.46
CA ILE A 99 0.44 0.15 -4.83
C ILE A 99 0.58 0.47 -3.34
N PHE A 100 1.53 -0.16 -2.66
CA PHE A 100 1.82 0.09 -1.24
C PHE A 100 2.49 1.43 -1.04
N HIS A 101 3.50 1.74 -1.86
CA HIS A 101 4.23 3.00 -1.77
C HIS A 101 3.32 4.22 -1.95
N ASP A 102 2.41 4.18 -2.93
CA ASP A 102 1.44 5.25 -3.17
C ASP A 102 0.56 5.48 -1.93
N ILE A 103 0.28 4.45 -1.13
CA ILE A 103 -0.52 4.56 0.10
C ILE A 103 0.33 5.09 1.26
N VAL A 104 1.57 4.61 1.41
CA VAL A 104 2.54 5.13 2.39
C VAL A 104 2.74 6.63 2.20
N LEU A 105 2.92 7.10 0.96
CA LEU A 105 3.06 8.53 0.65
C LEU A 105 1.82 9.36 1.03
N VAL A 106 0.63 8.76 1.08
CA VAL A 106 -0.58 9.46 1.55
C VAL A 106 -0.64 9.45 3.08
N LEU A 107 -0.25 8.34 3.72
CA LEU A 107 -0.19 8.21 5.17
C LEU A 107 0.88 9.11 5.82
N GLU A 108 1.97 9.39 5.11
CA GLU A 108 3.08 10.23 5.57
C GLU A 108 2.87 11.73 5.34
N ARG A 109 1.72 12.14 4.77
CA ARG A 109 1.46 13.57 4.57
C ARG A 109 1.23 14.28 5.90
N GLU A 110 1.75 15.50 5.99
CA GLU A 110 1.57 16.35 7.18
C GLU A 110 0.11 16.77 7.40
N ASP A 111 -0.70 16.80 6.34
CA ASP A 111 -2.12 17.17 6.38
C ASP A 111 -3.08 15.97 6.52
N GLY A 112 -2.52 14.76 6.71
CA GLY A 112 -3.28 13.52 6.87
C GLY A 112 -3.93 13.44 8.24
N THR A 113 -5.23 13.14 8.26
CA THR A 113 -5.99 12.99 9.51
C THR A 113 -6.39 11.54 9.77
N VAL A 114 -6.60 11.18 11.04
CA VAL A 114 -7.14 9.85 11.41
C VAL A 114 -8.50 9.56 10.75
N CYS A 115 -9.24 10.61 10.40
CA CYS A 115 -10.54 10.52 9.73
C CYS A 115 -10.43 10.01 8.28
N GLU A 116 -9.24 10.07 7.68
CA GLU A 116 -8.99 9.60 6.32
C GLU A 116 -8.39 8.17 6.30
N LEU A 117 -8.00 7.63 7.46
CA LEU A 117 -7.27 6.36 7.56
C LEU A 117 -8.06 5.16 7.03
N TYR A 118 -9.35 5.10 7.34
CA TYR A 118 -10.21 4.03 6.83
C TYR A 118 -10.30 4.05 5.30
N ASP A 119 -10.53 5.22 4.71
CA ASP A 119 -10.59 5.37 3.25
C ASP A 119 -9.26 4.98 2.59
N MET A 120 -8.13 5.35 3.19
CA MET A 120 -6.79 5.02 2.69
C MET A 120 -6.56 3.50 2.69
N MET A 121 -6.81 2.84 3.82
CA MET A 121 -6.64 1.39 3.96
C MET A 121 -7.63 0.63 3.07
N PHE A 122 -8.87 1.10 2.98
CA PHE A 122 -9.89 0.51 2.10
C PHE A 122 -9.48 0.64 0.63
N THR A 123 -8.95 1.80 0.22
CA THR A 123 -8.41 2.02 -1.13
C THR A 123 -7.28 1.04 -1.47
N LEU A 124 -6.35 0.82 -0.53
CA LEU A 124 -5.30 -0.18 -0.69
C LEU A 124 -5.88 -1.57 -0.94
N LYS A 125 -6.78 -2.02 -0.05
CA LYS A 125 -7.46 -3.31 -0.16
C LYS A 125 -8.17 -3.47 -1.50
N THR A 126 -8.98 -2.49 -1.89
CA THR A 126 -9.73 -2.55 -3.16
C THR A 126 -8.81 -2.59 -4.38
N LYS A 127 -7.71 -1.82 -4.38
CA LYS A 127 -6.72 -1.88 -5.47
C LYS A 127 -6.10 -3.27 -5.60
N LEU A 128 -5.71 -3.88 -4.49
CA LEU A 128 -5.13 -5.24 -4.50
C LEU A 128 -6.15 -6.29 -4.97
N GLN A 129 -7.39 -6.21 -4.50
CA GLN A 129 -8.49 -7.09 -4.95
C GLN A 129 -8.76 -6.96 -6.45
N GLN A 130 -8.81 -5.72 -6.95
CA GLN A 130 -9.04 -5.45 -8.37
C GLN A 130 -7.91 -6.03 -9.23
N ARG A 131 -6.65 -5.83 -8.84
CA ARG A 131 -5.47 -6.39 -9.55
C ARG A 131 -5.52 -7.92 -9.64
N GLN A 132 -5.88 -8.57 -8.53
CA GLN A 132 -6.03 -10.01 -8.47
C GLN A 132 -7.19 -10.50 -9.36
N SER A 133 -8.36 -9.86 -9.26
CA SER A 133 -9.55 -10.21 -10.06
C SER A 133 -9.33 -10.02 -11.56
N ASP A 134 -8.62 -8.97 -11.95
CA ASP A 134 -8.33 -8.68 -13.35
C ASP A 134 -7.20 -9.55 -13.92
N GLY A 135 -6.47 -10.29 -13.08
CA GLY A 135 -5.24 -10.97 -13.47
C GLY A 135 -4.18 -9.99 -14.01
N PHE A 136 -4.21 -8.74 -13.54
CA PHE A 136 -3.33 -7.68 -14.03
C PHE A 136 -2.08 -7.55 -13.15
N PHE A 137 -0.93 -7.93 -13.70
CA PHE A 137 0.38 -7.93 -13.01
C PHE A 137 1.31 -6.79 -13.44
N GLY A 138 0.77 -5.79 -14.14
CA GLY A 138 1.53 -4.74 -14.82
C GLY A 138 1.67 -5.01 -16.32
N ALA A 139 1.57 -3.96 -17.12
CA ALA A 139 1.60 -4.07 -18.59
C ALA A 139 2.89 -4.74 -19.09
N GLN A 140 4.04 -4.33 -18.57
CA GLN A 140 5.34 -4.90 -18.94
C GLN A 140 5.47 -6.37 -18.50
N THR A 141 5.01 -6.69 -17.30
CA THR A 141 4.97 -8.08 -16.81
C THR A 141 4.14 -8.95 -17.75
N GLY A 142 3.00 -8.44 -18.23
CA GLY A 142 2.17 -9.10 -19.23
C GLY A 142 2.93 -9.38 -20.54
N VAL A 143 3.66 -8.39 -21.05
CA VAL A 143 4.50 -8.55 -22.27
C VAL A 143 5.61 -9.58 -22.05
N LEU A 144 6.28 -9.58 -20.90
CA LEU A 144 7.32 -10.55 -20.58
C LEU A 144 6.75 -11.97 -20.46
N LEU A 145 5.57 -12.12 -19.85
CA LEU A 145 4.90 -13.42 -19.69
C LEU A 145 4.51 -14.07 -21.04
N GLN A 146 4.31 -13.28 -22.10
CA GLN A 146 4.03 -13.80 -23.45
C GLN A 146 5.23 -14.50 -24.10
N GLN A 147 6.44 -14.30 -23.56
CA GLN A 147 7.66 -14.92 -24.06
C GLN A 147 7.89 -16.33 -23.51
N PHE A 148 7.04 -16.77 -22.58
CA PHE A 148 7.13 -18.09 -21.93
C PHE A 148 6.14 -19.08 -22.53
N PRO A 149 6.46 -20.39 -22.51
CA PRO A 149 5.46 -21.43 -22.72
C PRO A 149 4.31 -21.31 -21.73
N ASP A 150 3.08 -21.62 -22.16
CA ASP A 150 1.86 -21.44 -21.35
C ASP A 150 1.96 -22.05 -19.95
N ARG A 151 2.56 -23.24 -19.84
CA ARG A 151 2.75 -23.93 -18.55
C ARG A 151 3.63 -23.13 -17.59
N GLN A 152 4.72 -22.54 -18.06
CA GLN A 152 5.63 -21.75 -17.22
C GLN A 152 5.03 -20.40 -16.90
N ALA A 153 4.39 -19.74 -17.87
CA ALA A 153 3.67 -18.50 -17.65
C ALA A 153 2.53 -18.69 -16.62
N ALA A 154 1.85 -19.83 -16.61
CA ALA A 154 0.82 -20.14 -15.61
C ALA A 154 1.39 -20.24 -14.18
N VAL A 155 2.55 -20.87 -14.00
CA VAL A 155 3.24 -20.94 -12.69
C VAL A 155 3.60 -19.54 -12.19
N LEU A 156 4.18 -18.71 -13.07
CA LEU A 156 4.55 -17.33 -12.71
C LEU A 156 3.31 -16.48 -12.33
N ARG A 157 2.19 -16.64 -13.06
CA ARG A 157 0.92 -15.98 -12.72
C ARG A 157 0.37 -16.44 -11.39
N GLU A 158 0.44 -17.75 -11.10
CA GLU A 158 0.02 -18.31 -9.81
C GLU A 158 0.82 -17.69 -8.65
N ASP A 159 2.14 -17.56 -8.80
CA ASP A 159 2.98 -16.90 -7.79
C ASP A 159 2.55 -15.45 -7.56
N MET A 160 2.26 -14.68 -8.63
CA MET A 160 1.80 -13.30 -8.52
C MET A 160 0.38 -13.19 -7.93
N CYS A 161 -0.51 -14.14 -8.21
CA CYS A 161 -1.80 -14.24 -7.54
C CYS A 161 -1.62 -14.48 -6.04
N ASN A 162 -0.69 -15.38 -5.68
CA ASN A 162 -0.38 -15.68 -4.28
C ASN A 162 0.21 -14.48 -3.53
N PHE A 163 0.97 -13.60 -4.20
CA PHE A 163 1.39 -12.33 -3.62
C PHE A 163 0.22 -11.43 -3.23
N HIS A 164 -0.73 -11.21 -4.15
CA HIS A 164 -1.90 -10.39 -3.87
C HIS A 164 -2.76 -11.00 -2.76
N GLN A 165 -2.95 -12.32 -2.80
CA GLN A 165 -3.71 -13.05 -1.78
C GLN A 165 -3.05 -12.90 -0.40
N SER A 166 -1.74 -13.11 -0.31
CA SER A 166 -0.98 -12.98 0.94
C SER A 166 -1.05 -11.56 1.49
N SER A 167 -0.94 -10.56 0.60
CA SER A 167 -1.07 -9.15 0.95
C SER A 167 -2.46 -8.82 1.50
N LEU A 168 -3.53 -9.34 0.86
CA LEU A 168 -4.90 -9.14 1.31
C LEU A 168 -5.16 -9.81 2.65
N THR A 169 -4.72 -11.07 2.81
CA THR A 169 -4.83 -11.79 4.07
C THR A 169 -4.12 -11.06 5.20
N TYR A 170 -2.92 -10.52 4.95
CA TYR A 170 -2.21 -9.69 5.93
C TYR A 170 -3.04 -8.46 6.31
N LEU A 171 -3.52 -7.69 5.32
CA LEU A 171 -4.34 -6.51 5.59
C LEU A 171 -5.58 -6.83 6.41
N GLU A 172 -6.29 -7.91 6.07
CA GLU A 172 -7.52 -8.32 6.77
C GLU A 172 -7.26 -8.85 8.19
N GLN A 173 -6.08 -9.40 8.47
CA GLN A 173 -5.68 -9.81 9.81
C GLN A 173 -5.27 -8.64 10.70
N HIS A 174 -4.71 -7.59 10.10
CA HIS A 174 -4.11 -6.47 10.83
C HIS A 174 -4.95 -5.19 10.83
N TYR A 175 -6.04 -5.14 10.06
CA TYR A 175 -6.91 -3.98 9.97
C TYR A 175 -8.39 -4.37 9.91
N ASP A 176 -9.22 -3.71 10.71
CA ASP A 176 -10.66 -3.95 10.74
C ASP A 176 -11.37 -3.25 9.57
N PHE A 177 -11.79 -4.00 8.56
CA PHE A 177 -12.57 -3.48 7.43
C PHE A 177 -14.09 -3.56 7.63
N SER A 178 -14.56 -3.89 8.84
CA SER A 178 -15.99 -3.98 9.14
C SER A 178 -16.64 -2.59 9.26
N ASP A 179 -17.97 -2.56 9.16
CA ASP A 179 -18.77 -1.36 9.45
C ASP A 179 -18.68 -0.91 10.91
N SER A 180 -18.15 -1.75 11.80
CA SER A 180 -17.99 -1.43 13.22
C SER A 180 -16.71 -0.66 13.53
N ASN A 181 -15.75 -0.57 12.60
CA ASN A 181 -14.49 0.15 12.80
C ASN A 181 -14.76 1.63 13.12
N TYR A 182 -14.23 2.10 14.25
CA TYR A 182 -14.40 3.50 14.68
C TYR A 182 -13.88 4.51 13.65
N GLN A 183 -12.78 4.19 12.95
CA GLN A 183 -12.15 5.06 11.94
C GLN A 183 -13.08 5.31 10.75
N LYS A 184 -13.91 4.31 10.40
CA LYS A 184 -14.95 4.45 9.37
C LYS A 184 -16.01 5.47 9.78
N LYS A 185 -16.41 5.40 11.04
CA LYS A 185 -17.53 6.20 11.55
C LYS A 185 -17.13 7.65 11.84
N VAL A 186 -15.90 7.86 12.33
CA VAL A 186 -15.35 9.22 12.51
C VAL A 186 -14.87 9.87 11.21
N ALA A 187 -14.93 9.17 10.07
CA ALA A 187 -14.55 9.73 8.76
C ALA A 187 -15.38 10.97 8.38
N SER A 188 -16.61 11.07 8.89
CA SER A 188 -17.48 12.24 8.75
C SER A 188 -16.85 13.53 9.30
N LEU A 189 -15.92 13.42 10.26
CA LEU A 189 -15.19 14.55 10.85
C LEU A 189 -14.02 15.03 9.99
N ALA A 190 -13.74 14.42 8.82
CA ALA A 190 -12.70 14.90 7.92
C ALA A 190 -13.05 16.27 7.29
N LEU A 191 -14.33 16.69 7.32
CA LEU A 191 -14.89 17.97 6.83
C LEU A 191 -14.65 18.31 5.34
N LYS A 192 -13.77 17.58 4.63
CA LYS A 192 -13.33 17.85 3.25
C LYS A 192 -14.29 17.34 2.16
N LYS A 193 -15.04 16.25 2.42
CA LYS A 193 -15.71 15.48 1.35
C LYS A 193 -17.24 15.60 1.32
N SER A 194 -17.89 15.77 2.46
CA SER A 194 -19.36 15.81 2.55
C SER A 194 -19.82 16.78 3.63
N PRO A 195 -21.00 17.40 3.48
CA PRO A 195 -21.64 18.13 4.59
C PRO A 195 -21.78 17.18 5.77
N PHE A 196 -21.13 17.48 6.88
CA PHE A 196 -21.38 16.73 8.11
C PHE A 196 -22.61 17.37 8.78
N ASN A 197 -23.49 16.54 9.34
CA ASN A 197 -24.65 17.02 10.07
C ASN A 197 -24.47 16.75 11.57
N PHE A 198 -25.35 17.31 12.40
CA PHE A 198 -25.28 17.10 13.85
C PHE A 198 -25.39 15.63 14.25
N SER A 199 -26.12 14.80 13.49
CA SER A 199 -26.19 13.36 13.76
C SER A 199 -24.82 12.68 13.65
N ASN A 200 -23.95 13.14 12.73
CA ASN A 200 -22.59 12.61 12.62
C ASN A 200 -21.75 12.95 13.86
N LEU A 201 -21.94 14.13 14.47
CA LEU A 201 -21.28 14.48 15.73
C LEU A 201 -21.77 13.62 16.88
N CYS A 202 -23.09 13.42 16.99
CA CYS A 202 -23.66 12.52 18.01
C CYS A 202 -23.07 11.11 17.89
N GLU A 203 -23.02 10.58 16.67
CA GLU A 203 -22.43 9.26 16.42
C GLU A 203 -20.95 9.22 16.85
N ALA A 204 -20.15 10.22 16.46
CA ALA A 204 -18.75 10.31 16.86
C ALA A 204 -18.57 10.39 18.39
N VAL A 205 -19.41 11.15 19.09
CA VAL A 205 -19.40 11.25 20.56
C VAL A 205 -19.68 9.89 21.20
N GLU A 206 -20.66 9.15 20.68
CA GLU A 206 -21.00 7.81 21.16
C GLU A 206 -19.85 6.82 20.94
N ILE A 207 -19.27 6.79 19.74
CA ILE A 207 -18.19 5.86 19.37
C ILE A 207 -16.92 6.14 20.15
N LEU A 208 -16.57 7.41 20.33
CA LEU A 208 -15.41 7.84 21.10
C LEU A 208 -15.67 7.81 22.61
N GLN A 209 -16.88 7.40 23.04
CA GLN A 209 -17.30 7.28 24.43
C GLN A 209 -17.16 8.60 25.21
N LEU A 210 -17.49 9.71 24.54
CA LEU A 210 -17.38 11.06 25.07
C LEU A 210 -18.68 11.59 25.70
N SER A 211 -19.80 10.87 25.58
CA SER A 211 -21.14 11.35 25.98
C SER A 211 -21.26 11.81 27.43
N LYS A 212 -20.39 11.33 28.34
CA LYS A 212 -20.38 11.74 29.75
C LYS A 212 -19.49 12.95 30.05
N LYS A 213 -18.68 13.37 29.08
CA LYS A 213 -17.68 14.45 29.23
C LYS A 213 -18.03 15.69 28.42
N LEU A 214 -19.06 15.60 27.58
CA LEU A 214 -19.43 16.62 26.63
C LEU A 214 -20.85 17.09 26.91
N ASP A 215 -21.01 18.41 26.94
CA ASP A 215 -22.32 19.04 26.93
C ASP A 215 -22.85 19.02 25.49
N MET A 216 -23.92 18.27 25.25
CA MET A 216 -24.49 18.07 23.91
C MET A 216 -25.22 19.31 23.41
N ASP A 217 -25.75 20.15 24.30
CA ASP A 217 -26.42 21.40 23.93
C ASP A 217 -25.35 22.41 23.48
N ALA A 218 -24.26 22.54 24.25
CA ALA A 218 -23.12 23.36 23.86
C ALA A 218 -22.48 22.89 22.54
N LEU A 219 -22.38 21.57 22.32
CA LEU A 219 -21.89 21.02 21.06
C LEU A 219 -22.79 21.39 19.88
N ASN A 220 -24.12 21.38 20.06
CA ASN A 220 -25.06 21.81 19.02
C ASN A 220 -24.91 23.29 18.69
N ASP A 221 -24.70 24.13 19.71
CA ASP A 221 -24.43 25.56 19.51
C ASP A 221 -23.14 25.78 18.71
N GLU A 222 -22.05 25.08 19.07
CA GLU A 222 -20.79 25.11 18.31
C GLU A 222 -20.96 24.61 16.87
N TYR A 223 -21.72 23.53 16.67
CA TYR A 223 -22.05 23.01 15.35
C TYR A 223 -22.73 24.07 14.47
N CYS A 224 -23.71 24.79 15.02
CA CYS A 224 -24.43 25.83 14.28
C CYS A 224 -23.51 26.97 13.83
N VAL A 225 -22.47 27.28 14.61
CA VAL A 225 -21.45 28.28 14.26
C VAL A 225 -20.51 27.77 13.16
N VAL A 226 -20.11 26.50 13.20
CA VAL A 226 -19.13 25.92 12.25
C VAL A 226 -19.75 25.54 10.91
N LEU A 227 -21.04 25.16 10.89
CA LEU A 227 -21.72 24.64 9.69
C LEU A 227 -21.59 25.53 8.43
N PRO A 228 -21.80 26.87 8.47
CA PRO A 228 -21.67 27.70 7.28
C PRO A 228 -20.25 27.71 6.70
N HIS A 229 -19.24 27.66 7.56
CA HIS A 229 -17.83 27.60 7.14
C HIS A 229 -17.50 26.27 6.49
N GLN A 230 -18.01 25.16 7.04
CA GLN A 230 -17.83 23.85 6.47
C GLN A 230 -18.48 23.72 5.09
N GLN A 231 -19.70 24.24 4.93
CA GLN A 231 -20.39 24.28 3.64
C GLN A 231 -19.59 25.08 2.60
N ALA A 232 -18.98 26.20 3.00
CA ALA A 232 -18.10 26.98 2.14
C ALA A 232 -16.83 26.20 1.72
N ILE A 233 -16.21 25.45 2.64
CA ILE A 233 -15.05 24.59 2.34
C ILE A 233 -15.43 23.55 1.27
N VAL A 234 -16.53 22.83 1.49
CA VAL A 234 -17.01 21.79 0.55
C VAL A 234 -17.35 22.39 -0.84
N GLN A 235 -17.98 23.56 -0.88
CA GLN A 235 -18.33 24.23 -2.14
C GLN A 235 -17.12 24.79 -2.89
N SER A 236 -16.08 25.23 -2.17
CA SER A 236 -14.89 25.85 -2.76
C SER A 236 -13.95 24.86 -3.43
N GLY A 237 -13.98 23.57 -3.06
CA GLY A 237 -13.07 22.53 -3.57
C GLY A 237 -11.58 22.83 -3.35
N ALA A 238 -11.24 23.88 -2.59
CA ALA A 238 -9.90 24.41 -2.48
C ALA A 238 -9.17 23.82 -1.26
N PRO A 239 -7.88 23.47 -1.38
CA PRO A 239 -7.07 23.23 -0.20
C PRO A 239 -7.03 24.53 0.59
N VAL A 240 -7.31 24.46 1.89
CA VAL A 240 -7.24 25.61 2.79
C VAL A 240 -5.78 26.07 2.81
N VAL A 241 -5.48 27.13 2.06
CA VAL A 241 -4.20 27.83 2.11
C VAL A 241 -4.14 28.49 3.49
N GLU A 242 -3.23 27.99 4.33
CA GLU A 242 -2.90 28.63 5.60
C GLU A 242 -2.42 30.07 5.35
N LYS A 243 -2.91 31.00 6.18
CA LYS A 243 -2.41 32.36 6.27
C LYS A 243 -1.28 32.45 7.28
#